data_AF-A0A8K0IHZ2-F1
#
_entry.id   AF-A0A8K0IHZ2-F1
#
_cell.length_a   1.000
_cell.length_b   1.000
_cell.length_c   1.000
_cell.angle_alpha   90.00
_cell.angle_beta   90.00
_cell.angle_gamma   90.00
#
_symmetry.space_group_name_H-M   'P 1'
#
loop_
_entity.id
_entity.type
_entity.pdbx_description
1 polymer ?
#
loop_
_entity_poly.entity_id
_entity_poly.type
_entity_poly.pdbx_seq_one_letter_code
_entity_poly.pdbx_strand_id
1 'polypeptide(L)'
;MRGSFGEVEGIIGCDGIHELRGGGGADEGVGGGRVGLGEGDCKKTSHLWELEGARERLQLVKADLMEEGSFDEAVMGCKGVFHVASPVLKDHSDPKACYSCPYLWHVGILDPAIKGTLNVLRSCKKNQGLKRVVLTSSSSAVRIKEDIDPKVPLDETSWSSLELCERLQEAGYILLCPYNDFSLLSKLWYALAKILAEKEAWEFAKENNIDLVTVLPAFVIGPSLPCDLCLTASDVLGLLRGDNERFSLHGRMGYVHIDDVARCHILVYEDAKAHGRYLCSSPVLDNHELAGIIAKRYPSLPIPKRFIFLIALKIISNQDFKVVTI
;
A
#
# COMPACT_ATOMS: atom_id res chain seq x y z
N MET A 1 14.74 -0.33 -3.44
CA MET A 1 13.33 -0.27 -2.97
C MET A 1 13.20 0.11 -1.49
N ARG A 2 14.11 0.90 -0.89
CA ARG A 2 13.80 1.54 0.38
C ARG A 2 13.06 2.84 0.03
N GLY A 3 11.79 2.92 0.38
CA GLY A 3 10.89 4.06 0.15
C GLY A 3 9.67 3.87 1.03
N SER A 4 9.11 4.94 1.59
CA SER A 4 7.92 4.82 2.44
C SER A 4 6.74 4.30 1.58
N PHE A 5 6.16 3.17 1.97
CA PHE A 5 5.04 2.51 1.28
C PHE A 5 3.70 3.27 1.38
N GLY A 6 3.73 4.59 1.61
CA GLY A 6 2.53 5.42 1.65
C GLY A 6 2.70 6.82 1.05
N GLU A 7 3.84 7.16 0.46
CA GLU A 7 4.06 8.50 -0.13
C GLU A 7 4.87 8.52 -1.43
N VAL A 8 5.36 7.37 -1.91
CA VAL A 8 5.97 7.32 -3.24
C VAL A 8 4.85 7.27 -4.28
N GLU A 9 4.43 8.44 -4.74
CA GLU A 9 3.78 8.62 -6.04
C GLU A 9 4.77 8.18 -7.11
N GLY A 10 4.94 6.87 -7.34
CA GLY A 10 5.78 6.42 -8.44
C GLY A 10 5.78 4.95 -8.81
N ILE A 11 6.28 4.73 -10.02
CA ILE A 11 6.65 3.42 -10.56
C ILE A 11 8.15 3.28 -10.41
N ILE A 12 8.66 2.08 -10.14
CA ILE A 12 10.07 1.75 -10.33
C ILE A 12 10.19 0.82 -11.55
N GLY A 13 10.74 1.31 -12.65
CA GLY A 13 11.17 0.48 -13.78
C GLY A 13 12.59 -0.02 -13.56
N CYS A 14 12.83 -1.33 -13.65
CA CYS A 14 14.16 -1.92 -13.39
C CYS A 14 14.67 -2.73 -14.59
N ASP A 15 15.94 -2.53 -14.92
CA ASP A 15 16.71 -3.37 -15.84
C ASP A 15 17.59 -4.35 -15.05
N GLY A 16 16.99 -5.38 -14.43
CA GLY A 16 17.70 -6.36 -13.60
C GLY A 16 18.07 -5.83 -12.19
N ILE A 17 17.76 -6.60 -11.14
CA ILE A 17 17.92 -6.18 -9.72
C ILE A 17 19.15 -6.85 -9.07
N HIS A 18 20.11 -7.32 -9.87
CA HIS A 18 21.13 -8.24 -9.35
C HIS A 18 22.07 -7.68 -8.27
N GLU A 19 22.12 -6.37 -8.00
CA GLU A 19 22.93 -5.82 -6.89
C GLU A 19 22.19 -4.75 -6.07
N LEU A 20 21.33 -5.20 -5.15
CA LEU A 20 21.01 -4.48 -3.90
C LEU A 20 21.27 -5.35 -2.66
N ARG A 21 21.95 -6.49 -2.81
CA ARG A 21 22.54 -7.21 -1.70
C ARG A 21 23.87 -6.56 -1.38
N GLY A 22 23.97 -5.91 -0.22
CA GLY A 22 25.27 -5.57 0.35
C GLY A 22 26.09 -6.85 0.52
N GLY A 23 27.10 -7.03 -0.33
CA GLY A 23 27.97 -8.21 -0.36
C GLY A 23 28.59 -8.38 -1.74
N GLY A 24 29.81 -7.89 -1.90
CA GLY A 24 30.44 -7.69 -3.20
C GLY A 24 30.73 -8.95 -4.00
N GLY A 25 30.78 -8.75 -5.32
CA GLY A 25 31.53 -9.55 -6.28
C GLY A 25 30.69 -10.25 -7.33
N ALA A 26 30.39 -9.59 -8.46
CA ALA A 26 30.87 -9.99 -9.80
C ALA A 26 30.26 -9.07 -10.88
N ASP A 27 31.12 -8.62 -11.78
CA ASP A 27 30.88 -7.69 -12.88
C ASP A 27 30.04 -8.33 -14.01
N GLU A 28 28.71 -8.13 -14.01
CA GLU A 28 27.85 -8.30 -15.19
C GLU A 28 26.65 -7.31 -15.15
N GLY A 29 26.73 -6.23 -15.95
CA GLY A 29 25.60 -5.38 -16.37
C GLY A 29 25.04 -4.40 -15.33
N VAL A 30 25.40 -3.11 -15.42
CA VAL A 30 24.85 -2.05 -14.56
C VAL A 30 23.37 -1.80 -14.89
N GLY A 31 22.47 -2.47 -14.16
CA GLY A 31 21.03 -2.24 -14.21
C GLY A 31 20.64 -0.93 -13.52
N GLY A 32 19.97 -0.03 -14.24
CA GLY A 32 19.41 1.22 -13.70
C GLY A 32 17.96 1.08 -13.26
N GLY A 33 17.55 1.87 -12.27
CA GLY A 33 16.16 2.04 -11.82
C GLY A 33 15.59 3.39 -12.25
N ARG A 34 14.49 3.39 -13.00
CA ARG A 34 13.73 4.59 -13.37
C ARG A 34 12.55 4.79 -12.43
N VAL A 35 12.46 5.96 -11.79
CA VAL A 35 11.32 6.30 -10.93
C VAL A 35 10.50 7.40 -11.57
N GLY A 36 9.28 7.06 -12.00
CA GLY A 36 8.29 8.03 -12.47
C GLY A 36 7.64 8.73 -11.28
N LEU A 37 7.72 10.05 -11.17
CA LEU A 37 7.18 10.82 -10.03
C LEU A 37 6.27 11.96 -10.50
N GLY A 38 5.24 12.27 -9.70
CA GLY A 38 4.40 13.47 -9.85
C GLY A 38 5.22 14.77 -9.75
N GLU A 39 4.60 15.93 -10.00
CA GLU A 39 5.31 17.22 -10.12
C GLU A 39 6.42 17.43 -9.09
N GLY A 40 7.62 17.68 -9.61
CA GLY A 40 8.89 17.61 -8.90
C GLY A 40 9.05 18.69 -7.84
N ASP A 41 8.73 18.35 -6.60
CA ASP A 41 9.25 19.05 -5.44
C ASP A 41 10.58 18.40 -5.03
N CYS A 42 11.69 19.13 -5.14
CA CYS A 42 13.02 18.66 -4.73
C CYS A 42 13.05 18.14 -3.29
N LYS A 43 12.13 18.60 -2.42
CA LYS A 43 12.01 18.09 -1.04
C LYS A 43 11.47 16.66 -0.98
N LYS A 44 10.58 16.29 -1.90
CA LYS A 44 9.99 14.94 -1.94
C LYS A 44 10.96 13.89 -2.44
N THR A 45 12.00 14.28 -3.17
CA THR A 45 12.90 13.34 -3.88
C THR A 45 14.33 13.38 -3.40
N SER A 46 14.71 14.37 -2.57
CA SER A 46 16.08 14.53 -2.07
C SER A 46 16.61 13.28 -1.38
N HIS A 47 15.79 12.66 -0.52
CA HIS A 47 16.15 11.45 0.22
C HIS A 47 16.47 10.24 -0.68
N LEU A 48 15.99 10.22 -1.94
CA LEU A 48 16.30 9.15 -2.89
C LEU A 48 17.73 9.27 -3.42
N TRP A 49 18.23 10.50 -3.59
CA TRP A 49 19.59 10.76 -4.06
C TRP A 49 20.67 10.50 -3.00
N GLU A 50 20.26 10.37 -1.74
CA GLU A 50 21.13 10.00 -0.62
C GLU A 50 21.36 8.49 -0.50
N LEU A 51 20.60 7.68 -1.27
CA LEU A 51 20.77 6.23 -1.28
C LEU A 51 22.08 5.82 -1.96
N GLU A 52 22.69 4.76 -1.43
CA GLU A 52 23.91 4.18 -2.00
C GLU A 52 23.69 3.74 -3.46
N GLY A 53 24.53 4.27 -4.36
CA GLY A 53 24.47 3.99 -5.79
C GLY A 53 23.40 4.74 -6.57
N ALA A 54 22.67 5.67 -5.94
CA ALA A 54 21.64 6.46 -6.62
C ALA A 54 22.22 7.32 -7.74
N ARG A 55 23.40 7.92 -7.56
CA ARG A 55 24.01 8.79 -8.57
C ARG A 55 24.36 8.07 -9.86
N GLU A 56 24.60 6.77 -9.78
CA GLU A 56 25.00 5.91 -10.88
C GLU A 56 23.80 5.18 -11.51
N ARG A 57 22.78 4.85 -10.71
CA ARG A 57 21.71 3.93 -11.12
C ARG A 57 20.29 4.48 -11.01
N LEU A 58 20.06 5.60 -10.31
CA LEU A 58 18.74 6.20 -10.18
C LEU A 58 18.52 7.23 -11.29
N GLN A 59 17.44 7.06 -12.02
CA GLN A 59 16.90 8.07 -12.94
C GLN A 59 15.51 8.48 -12.48
N LEU A 60 15.32 9.77 -12.23
CA LEU A 60 13.98 10.32 -11.96
C LEU A 60 13.36 10.80 -13.27
N VAL A 61 12.13 10.39 -13.53
CA VAL A 61 11.33 10.77 -14.69
C VAL A 61 10.05 11.44 -14.18
N LYS A 62 9.60 12.53 -14.81
CA LYS A 62 8.31 13.14 -14.44
C LYS A 62 7.18 12.29 -15.03
N ALA A 63 6.22 11.89 -14.21
CA ALA A 63 5.04 11.17 -14.62
C ALA A 63 3.86 11.46 -13.69
N ASP A 64 2.69 11.77 -14.24
CA ASP A 64 1.46 11.97 -13.48
C ASP A 64 0.57 10.73 -13.58
N LEU A 65 0.12 10.22 -12.43
CA LEU A 65 -0.69 9.01 -12.35
C LEU A 65 -1.96 9.07 -13.20
N MET A 66 -2.52 10.27 -13.36
CA MET A 66 -3.79 10.54 -14.04
C MET A 66 -3.63 11.03 -15.47
N GLU A 67 -2.41 11.35 -15.91
CA GLU A 67 -2.13 11.75 -17.29
C GLU A 67 -1.80 10.53 -18.15
N GLU A 68 -2.62 10.27 -19.17
CA GLU A 68 -2.44 9.10 -20.03
C GLU A 68 -1.10 9.14 -20.77
N GLY A 69 -0.34 8.05 -20.70
CA GLY A 69 0.95 7.91 -21.38
C GLY A 69 2.14 8.57 -20.66
N SER A 70 1.92 9.22 -19.51
CA SER A 70 2.97 9.86 -18.72
C SER A 70 4.06 8.89 -18.23
N PHE A 71 3.76 7.59 -18.14
CA PHE A 71 4.71 6.56 -17.74
C PHE A 71 5.40 5.85 -18.91
N ASP A 72 5.10 6.21 -20.16
CA ASP A 72 5.68 5.56 -21.33
C ASP A 72 7.22 5.63 -21.27
N GLU A 73 7.79 6.82 -21.05
CA GLU A 73 9.25 7.00 -20.94
C GLU A 73 9.86 6.20 -19.78
N ALA A 74 9.19 6.17 -18.63
CA ALA A 74 9.68 5.48 -17.44
C ALA A 74 9.68 3.95 -17.61
N VAL A 75 8.72 3.41 -18.36
CA VAL A 75 8.52 1.97 -18.54
C VAL A 75 9.25 1.42 -19.76
N MET A 76 9.44 2.21 -20.82
CA MET A 76 10.04 1.74 -22.07
C MET A 76 11.48 1.22 -21.89
N GLY A 77 11.74 0.00 -22.33
CA GLY A 77 13.04 -0.67 -22.20
C GLY A 77 13.21 -1.47 -20.90
N CYS A 78 12.42 -1.17 -19.86
CA CYS A 78 12.49 -1.86 -18.57
C CYS A 78 12.10 -3.34 -18.69
N LYS A 79 12.79 -4.23 -17.96
CA LYS A 79 12.41 -5.65 -17.85
C LYS A 79 11.39 -5.92 -16.77
N GLY A 80 11.33 -5.08 -15.75
CA GLY A 80 10.37 -5.16 -14.66
C GLY A 80 9.76 -3.81 -14.32
N VAL A 81 8.51 -3.82 -13.87
CA VAL A 81 7.81 -2.63 -13.40
C VAL A 81 7.23 -2.91 -12.02
N PHE A 82 7.59 -2.09 -11.04
CA PHE A 82 6.98 -2.10 -9.71
C PHE A 82 6.00 -0.94 -9.61
N HIS A 83 4.71 -1.24 -9.65
CA HIS A 83 3.67 -0.24 -9.48
C HIS A 83 3.31 -0.13 -8.00
N VAL A 84 3.93 0.84 -7.32
CA VAL A 84 3.71 1.14 -5.90
C VAL A 84 2.81 2.36 -5.71
N ALA A 85 2.77 3.25 -6.71
CA ALA A 85 1.93 4.44 -6.70
C ALA A 85 0.46 4.10 -6.46
N SER A 86 -0.13 4.75 -5.47
CA SER A 86 -1.57 4.69 -5.25
C SER A 86 -2.01 6.01 -4.61
N PRO A 87 -3.21 6.52 -4.93
CA PRO A 87 -3.73 7.69 -4.27
C PRO A 87 -3.82 7.41 -2.77
N VAL A 88 -3.07 8.17 -1.98
CA VAL A 88 -3.18 8.14 -0.53
C VAL A 88 -3.93 9.41 -0.15
N LEU A 89 -4.96 9.26 0.67
CA LEU A 89 -5.69 10.38 1.25
C LEU A 89 -4.69 11.31 1.93
N LYS A 90 -4.49 12.51 1.35
CA LYS A 90 -3.88 13.60 2.09
C LYS A 90 -4.91 14.06 3.10
N ASP A 91 -4.51 14.08 4.36
CA ASP A 91 -5.24 14.69 5.46
C ASP A 91 -5.32 16.20 5.14
N HIS A 92 -6.26 16.58 4.29
CA HIS A 92 -6.43 17.97 3.90
C HIS A 92 -6.88 18.71 5.16
N SER A 93 -6.19 19.81 5.44
CA SER A 93 -6.38 20.71 6.59
C SER A 93 -7.79 21.30 6.75
N ASP A 94 -8.76 20.88 5.94
CA ASP A 94 -10.17 21.07 6.18
C ASP A 94 -10.96 19.74 6.01
N PRO A 95 -11.11 18.97 7.10
CA PRO A 95 -11.93 17.76 7.11
C PRO A 95 -13.40 18.00 6.74
N LYS A 96 -13.88 19.26 6.73
CA LYS A 96 -15.30 19.57 6.51
C LYS A 96 -15.67 19.64 5.02
N ALA A 97 -14.72 19.99 4.15
CA ALA A 97 -14.99 20.21 2.74
C ALA A 97 -14.95 18.92 1.89
N CYS A 98 -14.12 17.93 2.26
CA CYS A 98 -13.89 16.73 1.45
C CYS A 98 -14.79 15.54 1.83
N TYR A 99 -15.29 15.50 3.07
CA TYR A 99 -15.84 14.26 3.65
C TYR A 99 -17.38 14.25 3.84
N SER A 100 -18.05 15.37 3.56
CA SER A 100 -19.50 15.52 3.68
C SER A 100 -20.29 14.98 2.49
N CYS A 101 -19.62 14.50 1.43
CA CYS A 101 -20.29 13.98 0.23
C CYS A 101 -19.67 12.65 -0.24
N PRO A 102 -20.43 11.54 -0.30
CA PRO A 102 -19.98 10.25 -0.81
C PRO A 102 -19.37 10.32 -2.22
N TYR A 103 -19.86 11.24 -3.06
CA TYR A 103 -19.35 11.45 -4.41
C TYR A 103 -17.88 11.90 -4.44
N LEU A 104 -17.45 12.72 -3.47
CA LEU A 104 -16.07 13.20 -3.41
C LEU A 104 -15.09 12.07 -3.07
N TRP A 105 -15.52 11.07 -2.31
CA TRP A 105 -14.72 9.88 -2.04
C TRP A 105 -14.52 9.01 -3.28
N HIS A 106 -15.59 8.88 -4.09
CA HIS A 106 -15.54 8.15 -5.35
C HIS A 106 -14.54 8.79 -6.32
N VAL A 107 -14.67 10.10 -6.54
CA VAL A 107 -13.80 10.85 -7.47
C VAL A 107 -12.39 11.06 -6.91
N GLY A 108 -12.23 11.14 -5.58
CA GLY A 108 -10.96 11.46 -4.92
C GLY A 108 -10.08 10.26 -4.59
N ILE A 109 -10.63 9.05 -4.44
CA ILE A 109 -9.86 7.84 -4.12
C ILE A 109 -10.10 6.73 -5.14
N LEU A 110 -11.36 6.36 -5.35
CA LEU A 110 -11.70 5.15 -6.11
C LEU A 110 -11.27 5.26 -7.56
N ASP A 111 -11.74 6.32 -8.23
CA ASP A 111 -11.45 6.61 -9.63
C ASP A 111 -9.94 6.75 -9.88
N PRO A 112 -9.19 7.55 -9.11
CA PRO A 112 -7.74 7.67 -9.27
C PRO A 112 -6.99 6.36 -9.04
N ALA A 113 -7.45 5.50 -8.13
CA ALA A 113 -6.80 4.21 -7.89
C ALA A 113 -6.95 3.28 -9.09
N ILE A 114 -8.15 3.17 -9.64
CA ILE A 114 -8.44 2.32 -10.81
C ILE A 114 -7.77 2.90 -12.06
N LYS A 115 -8.04 4.17 -12.37
CA LYS A 115 -7.52 4.83 -13.58
C LYS A 115 -6.00 4.91 -13.57
N GLY A 116 -5.41 5.22 -12.42
CA GLY A 116 -3.96 5.24 -12.24
C GLY A 116 -3.32 3.89 -12.50
N THR A 117 -3.89 2.83 -11.91
CA THR A 117 -3.41 1.45 -12.12
C THR A 117 -3.47 1.06 -13.60
N LEU A 118 -4.60 1.33 -14.26
CA LEU A 118 -4.76 1.04 -15.68
C LEU A 118 -3.83 1.88 -16.56
N ASN A 119 -3.57 3.14 -16.19
CA ASN A 119 -2.65 4.00 -16.93
C ASN A 119 -1.23 3.40 -16.97
N VAL A 120 -0.73 2.97 -15.81
CA VAL A 120 0.56 2.27 -15.72
C VAL A 120 0.60 1.00 -16.58
N LEU A 121 -0.44 0.18 -16.49
CA LEU A 121 -0.51 -1.07 -17.26
C LEU A 121 -0.62 -0.83 -18.77
N ARG A 122 -1.27 0.26 -19.21
CA ARG A 122 -1.28 0.67 -20.62
C ARG A 122 0.11 1.06 -21.12
N SER A 123 0.92 1.74 -20.31
CA SER A 123 2.34 1.99 -20.64
C SER A 123 3.15 0.70 -20.67
N CYS A 124 2.92 -0.22 -19.73
CA CYS A 124 3.54 -1.55 -19.71
C CYS A 124 3.27 -2.35 -20.97
N LYS A 125 2.02 -2.34 -21.46
CA LYS A 125 1.61 -3.01 -22.69
C LYS A 125 2.41 -2.56 -23.92
N LYS A 126 2.86 -1.29 -23.96
CA LYS A 126 3.66 -0.75 -25.08
C LYS A 126 5.10 -1.28 -25.09
N ASN A 127 5.60 -1.75 -23.94
CA ASN A 127 6.96 -2.26 -23.80
C ASN A 127 7.03 -3.77 -24.09
N GLN A 128 7.38 -4.13 -25.32
CA GLN A 128 7.54 -5.53 -25.75
C GLN A 128 8.66 -6.29 -24.99
N GLY A 129 9.58 -5.58 -24.35
CA GLY A 129 10.68 -6.17 -23.58
C GLY A 129 10.35 -6.47 -22.13
N LEU A 130 9.14 -6.12 -21.67
CA LEU A 130 8.68 -6.30 -20.29
C LEU A 130 8.52 -7.78 -19.96
N LYS A 131 9.05 -8.20 -18.81
CA LYS A 131 8.92 -9.58 -18.32
C LYS A 131 7.83 -9.72 -17.27
N ARG A 132 7.71 -8.76 -16.35
CA ARG A 132 6.78 -8.84 -15.21
C ARG A 132 6.42 -7.47 -14.67
N VAL A 133 5.17 -7.33 -14.24
CA VAL A 133 4.69 -6.22 -13.41
C VAL A 133 4.45 -6.74 -12.00
N VAL A 134 4.99 -6.06 -10.99
CA VAL A 134 4.66 -6.29 -9.58
C VAL A 134 3.82 -5.12 -9.08
N LEU A 135 2.57 -5.39 -8.73
CA LEU A 135 1.62 -4.39 -8.23
C LEU A 135 1.55 -4.44 -6.70
N THR A 136 1.68 -3.28 -6.05
CA THR A 136 1.39 -3.14 -4.63
C THR A 136 -0.11 -2.94 -4.41
N SER A 137 -0.79 -4.02 -4.05
CA SER A 137 -2.16 -3.98 -3.52
C SER A 137 -2.11 -3.78 -1.99
N SER A 138 -3.01 -4.40 -1.23
CA SER A 138 -3.15 -4.21 0.22
C SER A 138 -3.91 -5.37 0.84
N SER A 139 -3.55 -5.76 2.07
CA SER A 139 -4.33 -6.72 2.87
C SER A 139 -5.80 -6.31 3.08
N SER A 140 -6.16 -5.03 2.88
CA SER A 140 -7.56 -4.57 2.85
C SER A 140 -8.38 -5.20 1.74
N ALA A 141 -7.76 -5.70 0.67
CA ALA A 141 -8.42 -6.45 -0.40
C ALA A 141 -8.71 -7.92 -0.04
N VAL A 142 -8.34 -8.37 1.17
CA VAL A 142 -8.49 -9.75 1.62
C VAL A 142 -9.38 -9.89 2.86
N ARG A 143 -9.33 -8.93 3.79
CA ARG A 143 -9.78 -9.11 5.18
C ARG A 143 -11.20 -8.68 5.54
N ILE A 144 -11.95 -8.01 4.65
CA ILE A 144 -13.29 -7.47 4.97
C ILE A 144 -14.37 -8.44 4.49
N LYS A 145 -15.02 -9.17 5.39
CA LYS A 145 -16.06 -10.18 5.08
C LYS A 145 -17.11 -10.21 6.20
N GLU A 146 -18.33 -10.67 5.90
CA GLU A 146 -19.42 -10.79 6.89
C GLU A 146 -19.27 -12.06 7.73
N ASP A 147 -19.14 -13.21 7.06
CA ASP A 147 -19.14 -14.53 7.69
C ASP A 147 -17.73 -15.06 7.82
N ILE A 148 -16.97 -14.46 8.72
CA ILE A 148 -15.61 -14.87 9.03
C ILE A 148 -15.65 -15.94 10.13
N ASP A 149 -15.22 -17.17 9.80
CA ASP A 149 -14.83 -18.14 10.81
C ASP A 149 -13.41 -17.81 11.29
N PRO A 150 -13.19 -17.44 12.56
CA PRO A 150 -11.87 -17.11 13.08
C PRO A 150 -10.90 -18.30 13.04
N LYS A 151 -11.39 -19.53 12.82
CA LYS A 151 -10.56 -20.73 12.66
C LYS A 151 -10.07 -20.92 11.22
N VAL A 152 -10.66 -20.23 10.25
CA VAL A 152 -10.29 -20.32 8.84
C VAL A 152 -9.34 -19.16 8.54
N PRO A 153 -8.03 -19.43 8.36
CA PRO A 153 -7.08 -18.37 8.08
C PRO A 153 -7.33 -17.78 6.70
N LEU A 154 -7.10 -16.47 6.58
CA LEU A 154 -7.07 -15.80 5.29
C LEU A 154 -5.75 -16.13 4.58
N ASP A 155 -5.88 -16.43 3.28
CA ASP A 155 -4.77 -16.66 2.35
C ASP A 155 -4.95 -15.83 1.06
N GLU A 156 -4.06 -16.03 0.11
CA GLU A 156 -3.99 -15.34 -1.19
C GLU A 156 -5.25 -15.53 -2.05
N THR A 157 -6.03 -16.59 -1.79
CA THR A 157 -7.29 -16.87 -2.53
C THR A 157 -8.45 -16.02 -2.02
N SER A 158 -8.32 -15.43 -0.83
CA SER A 158 -9.37 -14.67 -0.19
C SER A 158 -9.51 -13.25 -0.76
N TRP A 159 -10.75 -12.84 -1.00
CA TRP A 159 -11.11 -11.48 -1.38
C TRP A 159 -12.04 -10.85 -0.35
N SER A 160 -11.84 -9.57 -0.09
CA SER A 160 -12.80 -8.75 0.64
C SER A 160 -14.12 -8.65 -0.13
N SER A 161 -15.24 -8.61 0.59
CA SER A 161 -16.58 -8.42 0.05
C SER A 161 -16.78 -6.96 -0.37
N LEU A 162 -16.92 -6.74 -1.67
CA LEU A 162 -17.28 -5.43 -2.24
C LEU A 162 -18.64 -4.97 -1.69
N GLU A 163 -19.63 -5.86 -1.73
CA GLU A 163 -21.00 -5.58 -1.30
C GLU A 163 -21.05 -5.15 0.17
N LEU A 164 -20.27 -5.81 1.05
CA LEU A 164 -20.17 -5.40 2.44
C LEU A 164 -19.54 -4.02 2.57
N CYS A 165 -18.47 -3.74 1.84
CA CYS A 165 -17.80 -2.45 1.90
C CYS A 165 -18.72 -1.32 1.44
N GLU A 166 -19.49 -1.52 0.36
CA GLU A 166 -20.49 -0.57 -0.15
C GLU A 166 -21.62 -0.35 0.86
N ARG A 167 -22.20 -1.44 1.38
CA ARG A 167 -23.28 -1.37 2.38
C ARG A 167 -22.84 -0.68 3.66
N LEU A 168 -21.65 -0.99 4.18
CA LEU A 168 -21.10 -0.33 5.37
C LEU A 168 -20.78 1.15 5.11
N GLN A 169 -20.39 1.49 3.89
CA GLN A 169 -20.13 2.87 3.50
C GLN A 169 -21.42 3.70 3.44
N GLU A 170 -22.50 3.15 2.87
CA GLU A 170 -23.83 3.79 2.88
C GLU A 170 -24.39 3.93 4.29
N ALA A 171 -24.41 2.85 5.06
CA ALA A 171 -24.93 2.84 6.43
C ALA A 171 -24.10 3.74 7.35
N GLY A 172 -22.77 3.68 7.24
CA GLY A 172 -21.86 4.50 8.01
C GLY A 172 -22.03 5.99 7.72
N TYR A 173 -22.28 6.36 6.46
CA TYR A 173 -22.55 7.74 6.09
C TYR A 173 -23.83 8.27 6.77
N ILE A 174 -24.92 7.51 6.70
CA ILE A 174 -26.20 7.88 7.34
C ILE A 174 -26.03 8.03 8.86
N LEU A 175 -25.30 7.11 9.50
CA LEU A 175 -25.18 7.06 10.95
C LEU A 175 -24.20 8.10 11.52
N LEU A 176 -23.09 8.36 10.82
CA LEU A 176 -21.99 9.16 11.33
C LEU A 176 -22.01 10.62 10.85
N CYS A 177 -22.73 10.93 9.76
CA CYS A 177 -22.87 12.29 9.25
C CYS A 177 -23.34 13.31 10.32
N PRO A 178 -24.32 13.01 11.20
CA PRO A 178 -24.72 13.94 12.26
C PRO A 178 -23.61 14.30 13.26
N TYR A 179 -22.59 13.44 13.38
CA TYR A 179 -21.49 13.59 14.32
C TYR A 179 -20.21 14.15 13.67
N ASN A 180 -20.22 14.38 12.34
CA ASN A 180 -19.05 14.82 11.57
C ASN A 180 -17.81 13.91 11.74
N ASP A 181 -18.01 12.61 11.99
CA ASP A 181 -16.92 11.62 12.09
C ASP A 181 -16.91 10.72 10.84
N PHE A 182 -15.95 10.93 9.96
CA PHE A 182 -15.81 10.17 8.71
C PHE A 182 -14.59 9.24 8.70
N SER A 183 -13.96 9.04 9.86
CA SER A 183 -12.74 8.25 10.01
C SER A 183 -12.92 6.78 9.64
N LEU A 184 -14.11 6.23 9.86
CA LEU A 184 -14.47 4.86 9.45
C LEU A 184 -14.68 4.77 7.92
N LEU A 185 -15.35 5.77 7.34
CA LEU A 185 -15.67 5.79 5.91
C LEU A 185 -14.41 5.83 5.06
N SER A 186 -13.40 6.60 5.48
CA SER A 186 -12.12 6.68 4.76
C SER A 186 -11.46 5.31 4.58
N LYS A 187 -11.51 4.45 5.61
CA LYS A 187 -10.95 3.09 5.58
C LYS A 187 -11.72 2.16 4.64
N LEU A 188 -13.04 2.26 4.61
CA LEU A 188 -13.89 1.48 3.71
C LEU A 188 -13.69 1.89 2.25
N TRP A 189 -13.62 3.20 1.97
CA TRP A 189 -13.31 3.72 0.63
C TRP A 189 -11.92 3.30 0.15
N TYR A 190 -10.91 3.35 1.03
CA TYR A 190 -9.58 2.82 0.72
C TYR A 190 -9.63 1.32 0.39
N ALA A 191 -10.38 0.53 1.16
CA ALA A 191 -10.52 -0.89 0.87
C ALA A 191 -11.20 -1.14 -0.48
N LEU A 192 -12.30 -0.44 -0.79
CA LEU A 192 -12.97 -0.51 -2.09
C LEU A 192 -12.00 -0.16 -3.24
N ALA A 193 -11.25 0.94 -3.09
CA ALA A 193 -10.27 1.37 -4.08
C ALA A 193 -9.22 0.30 -4.34
N LYS A 194 -8.68 -0.34 -3.30
CA LYS A 194 -7.70 -1.42 -3.44
C LYS A 194 -8.30 -2.69 -4.05
N ILE A 195 -9.53 -3.06 -3.68
CA ILE A 195 -10.20 -4.24 -4.26
C ILE A 195 -10.45 -4.03 -5.76
N LEU A 196 -11.03 -2.90 -6.13
CA LEU A 196 -11.38 -2.62 -7.53
C LEU A 196 -10.13 -2.42 -8.39
N ALA A 197 -9.15 -1.63 -7.94
CA ALA A 197 -7.90 -1.45 -8.68
C ALA A 197 -7.15 -2.78 -8.91
N GLU A 198 -7.10 -3.67 -7.91
CA GLU A 198 -6.45 -4.98 -8.08
C GLU A 198 -7.23 -5.87 -9.06
N LYS A 199 -8.57 -5.90 -8.99
CA LYS A 199 -9.39 -6.67 -9.93
C LYS A 199 -9.25 -6.20 -11.38
N GLU A 200 -9.31 -4.88 -11.59
CA GLU A 200 -9.12 -4.26 -12.91
C GLU A 200 -7.71 -4.51 -13.45
N ALA A 201 -6.69 -4.49 -12.58
CA ALA A 201 -5.33 -4.85 -12.96
C ALA A 201 -5.22 -6.30 -13.45
N TRP A 202 -5.83 -7.25 -12.73
CA TRP A 202 -5.84 -8.66 -13.12
C TRP A 202 -6.55 -8.89 -14.45
N GLU A 203 -7.72 -8.27 -14.67
CA GLU A 203 -8.46 -8.43 -15.93
C GLU A 203 -7.68 -7.82 -17.09
N PHE A 204 -7.17 -6.59 -16.93
CA PHE A 204 -6.34 -5.95 -17.95
C PHE A 204 -5.08 -6.78 -18.27
N ALA A 205 -4.38 -7.28 -17.25
CA ALA A 205 -3.17 -8.08 -17.45
C ALA A 205 -3.47 -9.36 -18.23
N LYS A 206 -4.58 -10.04 -17.89
CA LYS A 206 -5.05 -11.24 -18.59
C LYS A 206 -5.39 -10.97 -20.06
N GLU A 207 -6.14 -9.90 -20.34
CA GLU A 207 -6.53 -9.51 -21.71
C GLU A 207 -5.32 -9.12 -22.58
N ASN A 208 -4.25 -8.62 -21.95
CA ASN A 208 -3.10 -8.06 -22.65
C ASN A 208 -1.82 -8.91 -22.53
N ASN A 209 -1.93 -10.13 -22.01
CA ASN A 209 -0.82 -11.07 -21.82
C ASN A 209 0.36 -10.47 -21.01
N ILE A 210 0.05 -9.71 -19.97
CA ILE A 210 1.04 -9.17 -19.03
C ILE A 210 1.20 -10.17 -17.87
N ASP A 211 2.44 -10.59 -17.59
CA ASP A 211 2.75 -11.34 -16.35
C ASP A 211 2.65 -10.39 -15.15
N LEU A 212 1.58 -10.55 -14.37
CA LEU A 212 1.27 -9.74 -13.20
C LEU A 212 1.41 -10.59 -11.93
N VAL A 213 2.08 -10.01 -10.94
CA VAL A 213 2.09 -10.50 -9.55
C VAL A 213 1.66 -9.38 -8.63
N THR A 214 0.84 -9.66 -7.63
CA THR A 214 0.44 -8.65 -6.64
C THR A 214 1.02 -8.96 -5.27
N VAL A 215 1.55 -7.93 -4.60
CA VAL A 215 1.98 -8.00 -3.20
C VAL A 215 0.96 -7.25 -2.37
N LEU A 216 0.54 -7.83 -1.25
CA LEU A 216 -0.53 -7.32 -0.38
C LEU A 216 0.02 -7.08 1.02
N PRO A 217 0.69 -5.92 1.24
CA PRO A 217 1.19 -5.59 2.56
C PRO A 217 0.06 -5.44 3.58
N ALA A 218 0.34 -5.87 4.82
CA ALA A 218 -0.45 -5.52 5.98
C ALA A 218 -0.10 -4.10 6.49
N PHE A 219 -0.26 -3.83 7.78
CA PHE A 219 0.10 -2.54 8.35
C PHE A 219 1.62 -2.36 8.36
N VAL A 220 2.13 -1.55 7.44
CA VAL A 220 3.58 -1.38 7.24
C VAL A 220 4.18 -0.51 8.35
N ILE A 221 5.18 -1.04 9.04
CA ILE A 221 5.97 -0.39 10.09
C ILE A 221 7.45 -0.36 9.71
N GLY A 222 8.20 0.59 10.26
CA GLY A 222 9.64 0.69 10.04
C GLY A 222 10.13 2.12 9.90
N PRO A 223 11.43 2.32 9.62
CA PRO A 223 11.99 3.64 9.38
C PRO A 223 11.38 4.30 8.13
N SER A 224 11.07 5.59 8.22
CA SER A 224 10.71 6.42 7.07
C SER A 224 11.96 7.06 6.47
N LEU A 225 12.07 7.07 5.14
CA LEU A 225 13.09 7.82 4.43
C LEU A 225 12.71 9.30 4.18
N PRO A 226 11.49 9.63 3.74
CA PRO A 226 11.09 11.03 3.64
C PRO A 226 10.92 11.65 5.03
N CYS A 227 11.08 12.97 5.09
CA CYS A 227 10.80 13.78 6.28
C CYS A 227 9.31 13.79 6.64
N ASP A 228 8.44 13.64 5.64
CA ASP A 228 7.01 13.50 5.84
C ASP A 228 6.67 12.06 6.23
N LEU A 229 5.69 11.91 7.12
CA LEU A 229 5.27 10.63 7.64
C LEU A 229 4.06 10.13 6.85
N CYS A 230 4.22 8.97 6.21
CA CYS A 230 3.10 8.25 5.64
C CYS A 230 2.03 7.91 6.69
N LEU A 231 0.82 7.57 6.24
CA LEU A 231 -0.32 7.31 7.14
C LEU A 231 -0.01 6.31 8.26
N THR A 232 0.61 5.17 7.96
CA THR A 232 0.91 4.15 8.97
C THR A 232 1.95 4.63 9.98
N ALA A 233 2.97 5.37 9.55
CA ALA A 233 3.95 5.97 10.44
C ALA A 233 3.34 7.09 11.30
N SER A 234 2.45 7.89 10.73
CA SER A 234 1.67 8.91 11.43
C SER A 234 0.75 8.31 12.50
N ASP A 235 0.07 7.21 12.20
CA ASP A 235 -0.72 6.45 13.17
C ASP A 235 0.16 5.97 14.33
N VAL A 236 1.28 5.31 14.04
CA VAL A 236 2.23 4.82 15.07
C VAL A 236 2.74 5.98 15.93
N LEU A 237 3.07 7.13 15.34
CA LEU A 237 3.48 8.32 16.10
C LEU A 237 2.36 8.82 17.02
N GLY A 238 1.11 8.82 16.55
CA GLY A 238 -0.06 9.14 17.36
C GLY A 238 -0.16 8.23 18.60
N LEU A 239 0.00 6.91 18.39
CA LEU A 239 -0.01 5.94 19.48
C LEU A 239 1.10 6.19 20.51
N LEU A 240 2.30 6.55 20.06
CA LEU A 240 3.42 6.92 20.93
C LEU A 240 3.17 8.22 21.72
N ARG A 241 2.28 9.08 21.22
CA ARG A 241 1.83 10.34 21.86
C ARG A 241 0.61 10.17 22.77
N GLY A 242 0.03 8.97 22.83
CA GLY A 242 -1.15 8.68 23.66
C GLY A 242 -2.49 8.80 22.95
N ASP A 243 -2.51 8.97 21.62
CA ASP A 243 -3.73 8.88 20.81
C ASP A 243 -4.17 7.41 20.71
N ASN A 244 -5.43 7.14 21.04
CA ASN A 244 -6.04 5.82 20.93
C ASN A 244 -7.17 5.75 19.88
N GLU A 245 -7.59 6.86 19.27
CA GLU A 245 -8.72 6.90 18.35
C GLU A 245 -8.36 6.24 17.01
N ARG A 246 -7.22 6.61 16.43
CA ARG A 246 -6.77 6.11 15.11
C ARG A 246 -6.62 4.59 15.05
N PHE A 247 -6.08 4.00 16.13
CA PHE A 247 -5.91 2.56 16.29
C PHE A 247 -7.19 1.82 16.69
N SER A 248 -8.12 2.46 17.40
CA SER A 248 -9.39 1.81 17.78
C SER A 248 -10.20 1.33 16.57
N LEU A 249 -9.97 1.95 15.41
CA LEU A 249 -10.59 1.62 14.13
C LEU A 249 -9.90 0.47 13.36
N HIS A 250 -8.71 0.04 13.79
CA HIS A 250 -7.89 -0.95 13.07
C HIS A 250 -8.17 -2.39 13.54
N GLY A 251 -8.56 -2.58 14.81
CA GLY A 251 -8.88 -3.89 15.39
C GLY A 251 -7.67 -4.83 15.45
N ARG A 252 -7.89 -6.12 15.18
CA ARG A 252 -6.81 -7.10 14.99
C ARG A 252 -6.31 -7.02 13.55
N MET A 253 -5.00 -6.83 13.37
CA MET A 253 -4.40 -6.69 12.04
C MET A 253 -2.98 -7.25 11.99
N GLY A 254 -2.55 -7.62 10.78
CA GLY A 254 -1.15 -7.89 10.51
C GLY A 254 -0.31 -6.62 10.51
N TYR A 255 0.89 -6.72 11.05
CA TYR A 255 1.96 -5.73 10.92
C TYR A 255 3.02 -6.28 9.97
N VAL A 256 3.82 -5.45 9.31
CA VAL A 256 4.95 -5.96 8.50
C VAL A 256 6.05 -4.92 8.42
N HIS A 257 7.31 -5.34 8.49
CA HIS A 257 8.43 -4.41 8.40
C HIS A 257 8.63 -3.93 6.96
N ILE A 258 8.96 -2.64 6.78
CA ILE A 258 9.17 -2.00 5.48
C ILE A 258 10.19 -2.72 4.60
N ASP A 259 11.29 -3.21 5.20
CA ASP A 259 12.31 -3.96 4.47
C ASP A 259 11.79 -5.32 3.99
N ASP A 260 10.89 -5.96 4.74
CA ASP A 260 10.31 -7.24 4.33
C ASP A 260 9.33 -7.05 3.17
N VAL A 261 8.58 -5.93 3.17
CA VAL A 261 7.76 -5.56 2.02
C VAL A 261 8.61 -5.31 0.78
N ALA A 262 9.70 -4.53 0.91
CA ALA A 262 10.62 -4.28 -0.19
C ALA A 262 11.26 -5.57 -0.73
N ARG A 263 11.70 -6.46 0.17
CA ARG A 263 12.24 -7.78 -0.19
C ARG A 263 11.20 -8.65 -0.87
N CYS A 264 9.96 -8.66 -0.39
CA CYS A 264 8.86 -9.40 -1.00
C CYS A 264 8.68 -9.00 -2.47
N HIS A 265 8.64 -7.70 -2.77
CA HIS A 265 8.55 -7.22 -4.15
C HIS A 265 9.72 -7.71 -5.02
N ILE A 266 10.96 -7.61 -4.53
CA ILE A 266 12.15 -8.09 -5.25
C ILE A 266 12.05 -9.60 -5.52
N LEU A 267 11.73 -10.39 -4.50
CA LEU A 267 11.71 -11.85 -4.59
C LEU A 267 10.62 -12.34 -5.56
N VAL A 268 9.42 -11.76 -5.52
CA VAL A 268 8.35 -12.14 -6.46
C VAL A 268 8.62 -11.64 -7.88
N TYR A 269 9.47 -10.64 -8.06
CA TYR A 269 9.94 -10.25 -9.38
C TYR A 269 11.00 -11.22 -9.92
N GLU A 270 11.99 -11.59 -9.10
CA GLU A 270 13.13 -12.42 -9.50
C GLU A 270 12.79 -13.90 -9.68
N ASP A 271 11.87 -14.45 -8.88
CA ASP A 271 11.47 -15.85 -8.99
C ASP A 271 10.55 -16.07 -10.19
N ALA A 272 11.07 -16.71 -11.25
CA ALA A 272 10.29 -17.06 -12.43
C ALA A 272 9.04 -17.90 -12.15
N LYS A 273 8.96 -18.60 -11.01
CA LYS A 273 7.80 -19.39 -10.59
C LYS A 273 6.74 -18.59 -9.82
N ALA A 274 7.08 -17.37 -9.38
CA ALA A 274 6.14 -16.54 -8.66
C ALA A 274 4.96 -16.15 -9.56
N HIS A 275 3.76 -16.29 -9.03
CA HIS A 275 2.50 -16.01 -9.73
C HIS A 275 1.40 -15.69 -8.74
N GLY A 276 0.36 -14.99 -9.19
CA GLY A 276 -0.80 -14.69 -8.37
C GLY A 276 -0.56 -13.58 -7.35
N ARG A 277 -1.12 -13.76 -6.16
CA ARG A 277 -1.17 -12.78 -5.07
C ARG A 277 -0.23 -13.23 -3.96
N TYR A 278 0.37 -12.32 -3.20
CA TYR A 278 1.25 -12.62 -2.06
C TYR A 278 0.89 -11.77 -0.84
N LEU A 279 0.36 -12.37 0.22
CA LEU A 279 0.13 -11.68 1.49
C LEU A 279 1.47 -11.43 2.21
N CYS A 280 1.80 -10.15 2.41
CA CYS A 280 3.02 -9.75 3.11
C CYS A 280 2.66 -9.18 4.49
N SER A 281 2.66 -10.05 5.50
CA SER A 281 2.11 -9.79 6.84
C SER A 281 2.83 -10.62 7.91
N SER A 282 3.32 -10.03 8.99
CA SER A 282 3.81 -10.69 10.23
C SER A 282 4.26 -9.70 11.33
N PRO A 283 3.86 -9.85 12.62
CA PRO A 283 2.82 -10.70 13.21
C PRO A 283 1.42 -10.06 13.16
N VAL A 284 0.39 -10.84 13.50
CA VAL A 284 -0.99 -10.36 13.67
C VAL A 284 -1.22 -10.08 15.14
N LEU A 285 -1.61 -8.85 15.47
CA LEU A 285 -1.80 -8.40 16.84
C LEU A 285 -3.12 -7.66 16.96
N ASP A 286 -3.75 -7.75 18.12
CA ASP A 286 -4.75 -6.78 18.54
C ASP A 286 -4.10 -5.50 19.12
N ASN A 287 -4.91 -4.45 19.26
CA ASN A 287 -4.44 -3.16 19.75
C ASN A 287 -3.83 -3.23 21.17
N HIS A 288 -4.32 -4.11 22.04
CA HIS A 288 -3.81 -4.26 23.40
C HIS A 288 -2.47 -5.00 23.40
N GLU A 289 -2.31 -6.03 22.57
CA GLU A 289 -1.05 -6.74 22.35
C GLU A 289 0.02 -5.78 21.83
N LEU A 290 -0.29 -4.99 20.79
CA LEU A 290 0.61 -3.98 20.26
C LEU A 290 1.00 -2.95 21.33
N ALA A 291 0.01 -2.36 22.01
CA ALA A 291 0.26 -1.36 23.05
C ALA A 291 1.11 -1.92 24.19
N GLY A 292 0.89 -3.17 24.58
CA GLY A 292 1.68 -3.87 25.59
C GLY A 292 3.15 -4.03 25.18
N ILE A 293 3.41 -4.42 23.94
CA ILE A 293 4.77 -4.53 23.38
C ILE A 293 5.47 -3.17 23.40
N ILE A 294 4.79 -2.12 22.93
CA ILE A 294 5.36 -0.77 22.86
C ILE A 294 5.59 -0.20 24.26
N ALA A 295 4.63 -0.32 25.18
CA ALA A 295 4.76 0.18 26.54
C ALA A 295 5.90 -0.51 27.32
N LYS A 296 6.12 -1.81 27.08
CA LYS A 296 7.26 -2.53 27.67
C LYS A 296 8.59 -2.01 27.14
N ARG A 297 8.66 -1.65 25.85
CA ARG A 297 9.89 -1.15 25.21
C ARG A 297 10.18 0.33 25.54
N TYR A 298 9.13 1.12 25.73
CA TYR A 298 9.19 2.56 25.96
C TYR A 298 8.35 2.95 27.19
N PRO A 299 8.78 2.58 28.42
CA PRO A 299 7.97 2.73 29.62
C PRO A 299 7.70 4.18 30.05
N SER A 300 8.46 5.14 29.53
CA SER A 300 8.29 6.57 29.81
C SER A 300 7.29 7.26 28.90
N LEU A 301 6.84 6.62 27.80
CA LEU A 301 5.90 7.21 26.85
C LEU A 301 4.45 6.97 27.29
N PRO A 302 3.52 7.90 26.95
CA PRO A 302 2.12 7.82 27.35
C PRO A 302 1.32 6.82 26.49
N ILE A 303 1.78 5.57 26.38
CA ILE A 303 1.13 4.57 25.54
C ILE A 303 -0.27 4.24 26.06
N PRO A 304 -1.33 4.30 25.23
CA PRO A 304 -2.69 4.00 25.66
C PRO A 304 -2.84 2.56 26.17
N LYS A 305 -3.65 2.39 27.23
CA LYS A 305 -3.97 1.07 27.79
C LYS A 305 -5.40 0.61 27.44
N ARG A 306 -6.22 1.50 26.89
CA ARG A 306 -7.62 1.27 26.56
C ARG A 306 -7.92 1.83 25.18
N PHE A 307 -8.61 1.03 24.38
CA PHE A 307 -9.11 1.38 23.05
C PHE A 307 -10.64 1.31 23.09
N ILE A 308 -11.31 2.34 22.59
CA ILE A 308 -12.78 2.41 22.58
C ILE A 308 -13.24 1.91 21.22
N PHE A 309 -13.79 0.70 21.19
CA PHE A 309 -14.42 0.17 19.97
C PHE A 309 -15.79 0.80 19.78
N LEU A 310 -15.99 1.54 18.70
CA LEU A 310 -17.33 1.94 18.27
C LEU A 310 -18.11 0.67 17.86
N ILE A 311 -19.35 0.55 18.33
CA ILE A 311 -20.18 -0.68 18.22
C ILE A 311 -20.35 -1.17 16.76
N ALA A 312 -20.23 -0.29 15.77
CA ALA A 312 -20.31 -0.63 14.35
C ALA A 312 -19.14 -1.51 13.83
N LEU A 313 -18.05 -1.68 14.59
CA LEU A 313 -16.77 -2.26 14.14
C LEU A 313 -16.53 -3.73 14.49
N LYS A 314 -17.47 -4.41 15.15
CA LYS A 314 -17.29 -5.80 15.61
C LYS A 314 -17.00 -6.79 14.47
N ILE A 315 -17.26 -6.40 13.22
CA ILE A 315 -17.09 -7.18 11.99
C ILE A 315 -15.61 -7.23 11.52
N ILE A 316 -14.76 -6.25 11.86
CA ILE A 316 -13.38 -6.14 11.32
C ILE A 316 -12.32 -6.84 12.20
N SER A 317 -12.65 -7.20 13.45
CA SER A 317 -11.67 -7.33 14.53
C SER A 317 -11.16 -8.75 14.88
N ASN A 318 -11.60 -9.84 14.24
CA ASN A 318 -11.28 -11.21 14.70
C ASN A 318 -10.64 -12.08 13.61
N GLN A 319 -9.39 -11.83 13.23
CA GLN A 319 -8.74 -12.57 12.13
C GLN A 319 -7.27 -12.91 12.42
N ASP A 320 -6.85 -14.12 12.07
CA ASP A 320 -5.46 -14.57 11.98
C ASP A 320 -5.11 -14.82 10.49
N PHE A 321 -4.02 -14.21 10.02
CA PHE A 321 -3.54 -14.34 8.63
C PHE A 321 -2.57 -15.52 8.52
N LYS A 322 -2.66 -16.31 7.45
CA LYS A 322 -1.54 -17.18 7.07
C LYS A 322 -0.46 -16.32 6.44
N VAL A 323 0.73 -16.37 7.04
CA VAL A 323 1.91 -15.62 6.61
C VAL A 323 2.66 -16.44 5.56
N VAL A 324 2.81 -15.91 4.35
CA VAL A 324 3.87 -16.37 3.45
C VAL A 324 5.17 -15.76 3.98
N THR A 325 5.98 -16.59 4.64
CA THR A 325 7.36 -16.24 4.95
C THR A 325 8.16 -16.57 3.70
N ILE A 326 8.73 -15.55 3.05
CA ILE A 326 9.65 -15.75 1.91
C ILE A 326 11.08 -15.85 2.46
#